data_AF-A0A969YTU0-F1
#
_entry.id   AF-A0A969YTU0-F1
#
_cell.length_a   1.000
_cell.length_b   1.000
_cell.length_c   1.000
_cell.angle_alpha   90.00
_cell.angle_beta   90.00
_cell.angle_gamma   90.00
#
_symmetry.space_group_name_H-M   'P 1'
#
loop_
_entity.id
_entity.type
_entity.pdbx_description
1 polymer ?
#
loop_
_entity_poly.entity_id
_entity_poly.type
_entity_poly.pdbx_seq_one_letter_code
_entity_poly.pdbx_strand_id
1 'polypeptide(L)'
;ESNRIYLTESGRIGMTELLRIHVSELVQNSLSGLTGLACLNRSGICNYLTKNMGQVVKSRELILFAWGSDYVSRNDLYVNINFLRKRLEDNPKYPHCLLTVKGVGYVYYPRKRKINL
;
A
#
# COMPACT_ATOMS: atom_id res chain seq x y z
N GLU A 1 -26.77 10.70 12.68
CA GLU A 1 -26.76 9.80 13.84
C GLU A 1 -25.43 9.06 13.93
N SER A 2 -24.83 9.11 15.12
CA SER A 2 -23.78 8.25 15.68
C SER A 2 -22.42 8.11 14.99
N ASN A 3 -21.50 8.96 15.45
CA ASN A 3 -20.06 8.72 15.51
C ASN A 3 -19.71 7.34 16.08
N ARG A 4 -18.67 6.69 15.54
CA ARG A 4 -17.78 5.85 16.36
C ARG A 4 -16.32 6.14 16.02
N ILE A 5 -15.73 6.95 16.89
CA ILE A 5 -14.30 7.11 17.08
C ILE A 5 -13.84 5.88 17.87
N TYR A 6 -12.80 5.18 17.42
CA TYR A 6 -12.15 4.14 18.22
C TYR A 6 -10.90 4.73 18.87
N LEU A 7 -11.08 5.30 20.06
CA LEU A 7 -10.01 5.52 21.04
C LEU A 7 -10.19 4.48 22.14
N THR A 8 -9.16 3.70 22.43
CA THR A 8 -9.06 2.90 23.66
C THR A 8 -8.16 3.62 24.65
N GLU A 9 -8.33 3.33 25.95
CA GLU A 9 -7.81 4.09 27.11
C GLU A 9 -6.29 4.31 27.19
N SER A 10 -5.47 3.74 26.30
CA SER A 10 -4.01 3.79 26.38
C SER A 10 -3.31 4.67 25.32
N GLY A 11 -4.05 5.38 24.45
CA GLY A 11 -3.48 6.40 23.56
C GLY A 11 -2.42 5.94 22.55
N ARG A 12 -2.16 4.64 22.42
CA ARG A 12 -1.24 4.06 21.43
C ARG A 12 -2.03 3.24 20.41
N ILE A 13 -2.09 3.72 19.17
CA ILE A 13 -2.58 2.91 18.05
C ILE A 13 -1.51 1.87 17.75
N GLY A 14 -1.74 0.64 18.19
CA GLY A 14 -1.02 -0.52 17.69
C GLY A 14 -1.34 -0.71 16.21
N MET A 15 -0.30 -0.73 15.38
CA MET A 15 -0.31 -0.89 13.91
C MET A 15 -1.09 -2.14 13.42
N THR A 16 -1.53 -3.01 14.33
CA THR A 16 -2.26 -4.26 14.09
C THR A 16 -3.75 -4.07 13.80
N GLU A 17 -4.40 -3.04 14.34
CA GLU A 17 -5.87 -2.90 14.23
C GLU A 17 -6.31 -2.23 12.92
N LEU A 18 -5.50 -1.28 12.41
CA LEU A 18 -5.74 -0.64 11.11
C LEU A 18 -5.58 -1.63 9.94
N LEU A 19 -4.72 -2.62 10.09
CA LEU A 19 -4.57 -3.72 9.13
C LEU A 19 -5.77 -4.66 9.15
N ARG A 20 -6.36 -4.92 10.33
CA ARG A 20 -7.50 -5.84 10.47
C ARG A 20 -8.74 -5.36 9.72
N ILE A 21 -9.05 -4.05 9.76
CA ILE A 21 -10.23 -3.47 9.10
C ILE A 21 -10.13 -3.57 7.57
N HIS A 22 -8.93 -3.47 7.00
CA HIS A 22 -8.75 -3.55 5.54
C HIS A 22 -8.65 -5.00 5.04
N VAL A 23 -8.23 -5.94 5.89
CA VAL A 23 -8.09 -7.36 5.54
C VAL A 23 -9.45 -8.05 5.42
N SER A 24 -10.46 -7.67 6.20
CA SER A 24 -11.80 -8.28 6.14
C SER A 24 -12.55 -7.99 4.83
N GLU A 25 -12.35 -6.84 4.19
CA GLU A 25 -12.91 -6.56 2.85
C GLU A 25 -12.22 -7.35 1.74
N LEU A 26 -10.97 -7.78 1.95
CA LEU A 26 -10.18 -8.48 0.93
C LEU A 26 -10.44 -10.00 0.88
N VAL A 27 -10.94 -10.60 1.97
CA VAL A 27 -11.19 -12.05 2.05
C VAL A 27 -12.43 -12.49 1.26
N GLN A 28 -13.41 -11.60 1.02
CA GLN A 28 -14.67 -11.94 0.34
C GLN A 28 -14.51 -12.23 -1.18
N ASN A 29 -13.38 -11.90 -1.82
CA ASN A 29 -13.19 -12.05 -3.28
C ASN A 29 -12.31 -13.24 -3.69
N SER A 30 -12.08 -14.19 -2.78
CA SER A 30 -11.16 -15.32 -2.96
C SER A 30 -11.82 -16.53 -3.67
N LEU A 31 -12.00 -16.51 -4.99
CA LEU A 31 -12.17 -17.75 -5.79
C LEU A 31 -11.54 -17.67 -7.19
N SER A 32 -10.31 -17.16 -7.30
CA SER A 32 -9.45 -17.46 -8.46
C SER A 32 -7.99 -17.35 -8.05
N GLY A 33 -7.23 -18.45 -8.05
CA GLY A 33 -5.87 -18.53 -7.50
C GLY A 33 -4.87 -17.47 -8.03
N LEU A 34 -5.11 -16.92 -9.22
CA LEU A 34 -4.35 -15.79 -9.78
C LEU A 34 -4.56 -14.47 -9.00
N THR A 35 -5.76 -14.26 -8.45
CA THR A 35 -6.10 -13.09 -7.63
C THR A 35 -5.40 -13.12 -6.28
N GLY A 36 -5.19 -14.33 -5.73
CA GLY A 36 -4.48 -14.56 -4.46
C GLY A 36 -3.02 -14.09 -4.52
N LEU A 37 -2.28 -14.51 -5.54
CA LEU A 37 -0.88 -14.07 -5.69
C LEU A 37 -0.81 -12.55 -5.97
N ALA A 38 -1.69 -12.04 -6.83
CA ALA A 38 -1.77 -10.62 -7.09
C ALA A 38 -2.12 -9.79 -5.83
N CYS A 39 -3.00 -10.27 -4.94
CA CYS A 39 -3.30 -9.56 -3.69
C CYS A 39 -2.13 -9.61 -2.70
N LEU A 40 -1.42 -10.75 -2.62
CA LEU A 40 -0.21 -10.88 -1.81
C LEU A 40 0.86 -9.87 -2.24
N ASN A 41 1.19 -9.81 -3.53
CA ASN A 41 2.23 -8.90 -4.03
C ASN A 41 1.88 -7.42 -3.77
N ARG A 42 0.61 -7.03 -3.98
CA ARG A 42 0.12 -5.66 -3.69
C ARG A 42 0.23 -5.33 -2.21
N SER A 43 -0.17 -6.24 -1.34
CA SER A 43 -0.06 -6.05 0.11
C SER A 43 1.41 -5.97 0.56
N GLY A 44 2.30 -6.76 -0.02
CA GLY A 44 3.74 -6.71 0.21
C GLY A 44 4.34 -5.36 -0.15
N ILE A 45 4.06 -4.86 -1.36
CA ILE A 45 4.51 -3.52 -1.80
C ILE A 45 3.99 -2.43 -0.85
N CYS A 46 2.68 -2.44 -0.55
CA CYS A 46 2.06 -1.44 0.30
C CYS A 46 2.67 -1.43 1.71
N ASN A 47 2.85 -2.61 2.31
CA ASN A 47 3.46 -2.77 3.62
C ASN A 47 4.89 -2.24 3.64
N TYR A 48 5.69 -2.58 2.62
CA TYR A 48 7.08 -2.14 2.56
C TYR A 48 7.21 -0.63 2.37
N LEU A 49 6.38 -0.04 1.51
CA LEU A 49 6.32 1.41 1.31
C LEU A 49 5.86 2.15 2.57
N THR A 50 4.89 1.59 3.30
CA THR A 50 4.39 2.18 4.56
C THR A 50 5.45 2.13 5.66
N LYS A 51 6.21 1.03 5.77
CA LYS A 51 7.33 0.94 6.70
C LYS A 51 8.46 1.93 6.39
N ASN A 52 8.63 2.28 5.12
CA ASN A 52 9.66 3.20 4.63
C ASN A 52 9.08 4.55 4.19
N MET A 53 8.04 5.04 4.88
CA MET A 53 7.38 6.31 4.55
C MET A 53 8.38 7.46 4.47
N GLY A 54 8.24 8.28 3.42
CA GLY A 54 9.09 9.43 3.15
C GLY A 54 10.51 9.10 2.67
N GLN A 55 10.87 7.82 2.58
CA GLN A 55 12.17 7.39 2.08
C GLN A 55 12.06 6.81 0.66
N VAL A 56 13.15 6.95 -0.11
CA VAL A 56 13.22 6.37 -1.45
C VAL A 56 13.51 4.88 -1.33
N VAL A 57 12.55 4.07 -1.74
CA VAL A 57 12.72 2.61 -1.82
C VAL A 57 13.11 2.22 -3.24
N LYS A 58 14.15 1.39 -3.38
CA LYS A 58 14.64 0.92 -4.68
C LYS A 58 13.68 -0.07 -5.31
N SER A 59 13.54 -0.02 -6.64
CA SER A 59 12.65 -0.94 -7.36
C SER A 59 12.98 -2.42 -7.12
N ARG A 60 14.28 -2.77 -7.10
CA ARG A 60 14.74 -4.15 -6.85
C ARG A 60 14.38 -4.65 -5.44
N GLU A 61 14.46 -3.75 -4.46
CA GLU A 61 14.14 -4.05 -3.06
C GLU A 61 12.64 -4.29 -2.87
N LEU A 62 11.80 -3.47 -3.50
CA LEU A 62 10.35 -3.70 -3.53
C LEU A 62 9.98 -5.03 -4.19
N ILE A 63 10.63 -5.35 -5.31
CA ILE A 63 10.42 -6.62 -6.02
C ILE A 63 10.81 -7.80 -5.12
N LEU A 64 12.01 -7.76 -4.55
CA LEU A 64 12.51 -8.82 -3.68
C LEU A 64 11.60 -9.03 -2.46
N PHE A 65 11.13 -7.96 -1.82
CA PHE A 65 10.25 -8.07 -0.67
C PHE A 65 8.86 -8.61 -1.02
N ALA A 66 8.26 -8.15 -2.12
CA ALA A 66 6.89 -8.50 -2.46
C ALA A 66 6.75 -9.86 -3.15
N TRP A 67 7.76 -10.33 -3.89
CA TRP A 67 7.74 -11.60 -4.61
C TRP A 67 8.73 -12.65 -4.08
N GLY A 68 9.62 -12.28 -3.15
CA GLY A 68 10.64 -13.18 -2.60
C GLY A 68 11.80 -13.52 -3.55
N SER A 69 11.82 -12.94 -4.76
CA SER A 69 12.88 -13.12 -5.74
C SER A 69 13.03 -11.88 -6.62
N ASP A 70 14.21 -11.68 -7.21
CA ASP A 70 14.50 -10.55 -8.11
C ASP A 70 14.37 -10.89 -9.60
N TYR A 71 13.89 -12.10 -9.93
CA TYR A 71 13.60 -12.55 -11.30
C TYR A 71 12.34 -11.91 -11.90
N VAL A 72 11.53 -11.24 -11.08
CA VAL A 72 10.30 -10.59 -11.51
C VAL A 72 10.61 -9.31 -12.28
N SER A 73 9.86 -9.09 -13.36
CA SER A 73 10.10 -7.97 -14.25
C SER A 73 9.72 -6.63 -13.60
N ARG A 74 10.38 -5.55 -14.02
CA ARG A 74 9.96 -4.18 -13.65
C ARG A 74 8.52 -3.87 -14.09
N ASN A 75 8.01 -4.54 -15.13
CA ASN A 75 6.65 -4.36 -15.61
C ASN A 75 5.61 -4.84 -14.59
N ASP A 76 5.87 -5.96 -13.93
CA ASP A 76 4.98 -6.46 -12.86
C ASP A 76 4.91 -5.48 -11.69
N LEU A 77 6.05 -4.90 -11.31
CA LEU A 77 6.08 -3.83 -10.32
C LEU A 77 5.25 -2.63 -10.81
N TYR A 78 5.41 -2.18 -12.05
CA TYR A 78 4.65 -1.04 -12.61
C TYR A 78 3.15 -1.26 -12.59
N VAL A 79 2.66 -2.45 -12.95
CA VAL A 79 1.23 -2.81 -12.92
C VAL A 79 0.69 -2.67 -11.50
N ASN A 80 1.42 -3.19 -10.51
CA ASN A 80 1.00 -3.13 -9.11
C ASN A 80 1.06 -1.71 -8.55
N ILE A 81 2.08 -0.92 -8.88
CA ILE A 81 2.16 0.49 -8.50
C ILE A 81 1.00 1.30 -9.08
N ASN A 82 0.65 1.08 -10.36
CA ASN A 82 -0.49 1.74 -10.99
C ASN A 82 -1.80 1.35 -10.32
N PHE A 83 -1.95 0.08 -9.92
CA PHE A 83 -3.11 -0.36 -9.15
C PHE A 83 -3.20 0.32 -7.78
N LEU A 84 -2.07 0.44 -7.07
CA LEU A 84 -2.03 1.17 -5.80
C LEU A 84 -2.39 2.65 -5.99
N ARG A 85 -1.87 3.30 -7.03
CA ARG A 85 -2.23 4.70 -7.36
C ARG A 85 -3.73 4.87 -7.60
N LYS A 86 -4.38 3.94 -8.31
CA LYS A 86 -5.85 3.94 -8.48
C LYS A 86 -6.63 3.90 -7.18
N ARG A 87 -6.06 3.36 -6.10
CA ARG A 87 -6.71 3.28 -4.78
C ARG A 87 -6.31 4.42 -3.85
N LEU A 88 -5.09 4.93 -3.94
CA LEU A 88 -4.52 5.91 -3.02
C LEU A 88 -4.68 7.35 -3.49
N GLU A 89 -4.70 7.58 -4.80
CA GLU A 89 -4.68 8.90 -5.42
C GLU A 89 -6.06 9.32 -5.91
N ASP A 90 -6.35 10.62 -5.87
CA ASP A 90 -7.53 11.18 -6.56
C ASP A 90 -7.37 11.09 -8.09
N ASN A 91 -6.14 11.30 -8.59
CA ASN A 91 -5.80 11.09 -9.99
C ASN A 91 -4.51 10.27 -10.13
N PRO A 92 -4.57 9.01 -10.59
CA PRO A 92 -3.41 8.13 -10.73
C PRO A 92 -2.34 8.63 -11.72
N LYS A 93 -2.72 9.49 -12.67
CA LYS A 93 -1.79 10.11 -13.63
C LYS A 93 -0.97 11.24 -13.02
N TYR A 94 -1.48 11.86 -11.95
CA TYR A 94 -0.83 12.92 -11.20
C TYR A 94 -0.74 12.52 -9.72
N PRO A 95 0.08 11.52 -9.39
CA PRO A 95 0.16 10.98 -8.04
C PRO A 95 0.79 12.00 -7.09
N HIS A 96 0.24 12.11 -5.88
CA HIS A 96 0.78 12.93 -4.80
C HIS A 96 1.28 12.08 -3.62
N CYS A 97 0.74 10.87 -3.44
CA CYS A 97 1.07 9.98 -2.35
C CYS A 97 2.19 9.01 -2.74
N LEU A 98 2.11 8.36 -3.90
CA LEU A 98 3.07 7.36 -4.37
C LEU A 98 3.87 7.88 -5.58
N LEU A 99 4.99 8.53 -5.30
CA LEU A 99 5.81 9.22 -6.30
C LEU A 99 6.88 8.29 -6.89
N THR A 100 7.21 8.52 -8.15
CA THR A 100 8.32 7.83 -8.82
C THR A 100 9.57 8.69 -8.76
N VAL A 101 10.66 8.10 -8.25
CA VAL A 101 12.01 8.64 -8.36
C VAL A 101 12.66 7.96 -9.57
N LYS A 102 12.70 8.67 -10.71
CA LYS A 102 13.16 8.13 -12.00
C LYS A 102 14.53 7.47 -11.86
N GLY A 103 14.67 6.25 -12.40
CA GLY A 103 15.90 5.48 -12.34
C GLY A 103 16.20 4.80 -10.99
N VAL A 104 15.47 5.12 -9.92
CA VAL A 104 15.73 4.61 -8.57
C VAL A 104 14.59 3.73 -8.08
N GLY A 105 13.38 4.28 -7.98
CA GLY A 105 12.23 3.58 -7.43
C GLY A 105 11.10 4.51 -7.01
N TYR A 106 10.64 4.37 -5.77
CA TYR A 106 9.41 4.99 -5.31
C TYR A 106 9.54 5.55 -3.90
N VAL A 107 8.76 6.59 -3.62
CA VAL A 107 8.57 7.12 -2.27
C VAL A 107 7.09 7.24 -1.99
N TYR A 108 6.70 6.89 -0.77
CA TYR A 108 5.32 6.97 -0.31
C TYR A 108 5.18 8.04 0.77
N TYR A 109 4.22 8.94 0.55
CA TYR A 109 3.74 9.93 1.50
C TYR A 109 2.26 9.67 1.77
N PRO A 110 1.85 9.52 3.04
CA PRO A 110 0.45 9.31 3.37
C PRO A 110 -0.38 10.54 2.99
N ARG A 111 -1.58 10.30 2.45
CA ARG A 111 -2.54 11.36 2.14
C ARG A 111 -2.86 12.14 3.42
N LYS A 112 -2.56 13.45 3.45
CA LYS A 112 -3.02 14.34 4.52
C LYS A 112 -4.54 14.42 4.46
N ARG A 113 -5.22 13.68 5.34
CA ARG A 113 -6.68 13.79 5.47
C ARG A 113 -6.96 15.11 6.18
N LYS A 114 -7.73 16.02 5.56
CA LYS A 114 -8.25 17.20 6.26
C LYS A 114 -9.12 16.68 7.41
N ILE A 115 -8.64 16.84 8.64
CA ILE A 115 -9.49 16.72 9.82
C ILE A 115 -10.21 18.06 9.88
N ASN A 116 -11.51 18.08 9.55
CA ASN A 116 -12.33 19.21 9.91
C ASN A 116 -12.45 19.16 11.44
N LEU A 117 -11.71 20.03 12.12
CA LEU A 117 -11.90 20.34 13.54
C LEU A 117 -13.08 21.29 13.70
#